data_AF-A0A8T4SUP0-F1
#
_entry.id   AF-A0A8T4SUP0-F1
#
_cell.length_a   1.000
_cell.length_b   1.000
_cell.length_c   1.000
_cell.angle_alpha   90.00
_cell.angle_beta   90.00
_cell.angle_gamma   90.00
#
_symmetry.space_group_name_H-M   'P 1'
#
loop_
_entity.id
_entity.type
_entity.pdbx_description
1 polymer ?
#
loop_
_entity_poly.entity_id
_entity_poly.type
_entity_poly.pdbx_seq_one_letter_code
_entity_poly.pdbx_strand_id
1 'polypeptide(L)'
;MRGKKGLDYIDWSISMGIFIVAITALFVFLKPGARPEHNQDTLINLVEQQFTKETQWFVHETPLFIEHFQALYGTGSPVEIKIEADMMRLTTIRPPPSNIFIVSPLPATTVRWNCNAINCDNTQFKLFGTTNTVQESTQMEITCTPLNDPIACAAVLGATITHQGMQQSKITLLGTQDYNAIKSTWTYPLQKEFAIYQDGHKIIGGQEPAQQVEVFVKEANMNLVAADGTQTTTTINIRVW
;
A
#
# COMPACT_ATOMS: atom_id res chain seq x y z
N MET A 1 -39.99 10.47 -84.03
CA MET A 1 -39.86 10.34 -82.56
C MET A 1 -38.42 10.60 -82.17
N ARG A 2 -38.06 11.87 -81.93
CA ARG A 2 -36.69 12.28 -81.56
C ARG A 2 -36.55 12.10 -80.04
N GLY A 3 -35.93 10.98 -79.66
CA GLY A 3 -35.80 10.56 -78.27
C GLY A 3 -34.97 11.55 -77.44
N LYS A 4 -35.56 11.97 -76.32
CA LYS A 4 -34.96 12.83 -75.29
C LYS A 4 -33.86 12.06 -74.52
N LYS A 5 -32.72 11.80 -75.16
CA LYS A 5 -31.58 11.09 -74.53
C LYS A 5 -30.85 11.90 -73.43
N GLY A 6 -31.21 13.17 -73.23
CA GLY A 6 -30.57 14.05 -72.24
C GLY A 6 -31.18 13.97 -70.83
N LEU A 7 -32.38 13.43 -70.68
CA LEU A 7 -33.09 13.46 -69.39
C LEU A 7 -32.54 12.42 -68.40
N ASP A 8 -32.04 11.29 -68.88
CA ASP A 8 -31.49 10.21 -68.06
C ASP A 8 -30.18 10.59 -67.34
N TYR A 9 -29.37 11.47 -67.93
CA TYR A 9 -28.11 11.93 -67.32
C TYR A 9 -28.33 12.84 -66.11
N ILE A 10 -29.45 13.56 -66.09
CA ILE A 10 -29.79 14.47 -64.98
C ILE A 10 -30.16 13.65 -63.75
N ASP A 11 -30.96 12.61 -63.90
CA ASP A 11 -31.43 11.77 -62.80
C ASP A 11 -30.29 10.98 -62.14
N TRP A 12 -29.33 10.50 -62.96
CA TRP A 12 -28.10 9.87 -62.48
C TRP A 12 -27.24 10.83 -61.65
N SER A 13 -27.09 12.08 -62.10
CA SER A 13 -26.28 13.08 -61.43
C SER A 13 -26.89 13.50 -60.07
N ILE A 14 -28.21 13.62 -60.01
CA ILE A 14 -28.94 13.91 -58.76
C ILE A 14 -28.79 12.74 -57.77
N SER A 15 -28.95 11.50 -58.24
CA SER A 15 -28.80 10.30 -57.41
C SER A 15 -27.38 10.18 -56.82
N MET A 16 -26.35 10.47 -57.63
CA MET A 16 -24.96 10.45 -57.16
C MET A 16 -24.68 11.56 -56.15
N GLY A 17 -25.27 12.75 -56.34
CA GLY A 17 -25.18 13.85 -55.38
C GLY A 17 -25.78 13.50 -54.02
N ILE A 18 -27.00 12.93 -54.00
CA ILE A 18 -27.66 12.49 -52.77
C ILE A 18 -26.85 11.40 -52.07
N PHE A 19 -26.28 10.45 -52.83
CA PHE A 19 -25.44 9.39 -52.29
C PHE A 19 -24.17 9.91 -51.61
N ILE A 20 -23.47 10.86 -52.24
CA ILE A 20 -22.28 11.48 -51.65
C ILE A 20 -22.63 12.25 -50.37
N VAL A 21 -23.76 12.98 -50.36
CA VAL A 21 -24.25 13.67 -49.16
C VAL A 21 -24.57 12.67 -48.06
N ALA A 22 -25.23 11.55 -48.38
CA ALA A 22 -25.56 10.51 -47.42
C ALA A 22 -24.30 9.85 -46.82
N ILE A 23 -23.28 9.54 -47.63
CA ILE A 23 -22.01 9.00 -47.13
C ILE A 23 -21.27 10.02 -46.26
N THR A 24 -21.25 11.28 -46.67
CA THR A 24 -20.58 12.33 -45.89
C THR A 24 -21.29 12.54 -44.56
N ALA A 25 -22.61 12.58 -44.56
CA ALA A 25 -23.43 12.62 -43.36
C ALA A 25 -23.16 11.39 -42.48
N LEU A 26 -23.04 10.19 -43.08
CA LEU A 26 -22.69 8.98 -42.36
C LEU A 26 -21.32 9.10 -41.68
N PHE A 27 -20.28 9.63 -42.31
CA PHE A 27 -19.00 9.85 -41.63
C PHE A 27 -19.05 10.94 -40.57
N VAL A 28 -19.88 11.98 -40.74
CA VAL A 28 -20.06 13.04 -39.74
C VAL A 28 -20.82 12.54 -38.52
N PHE A 29 -21.88 11.77 -38.71
CA PHE A 29 -22.75 11.26 -37.63
C PHE A 29 -22.27 9.95 -37.03
N LEU A 30 -21.62 9.07 -37.82
CA LEU A 30 -20.99 7.83 -37.35
C LEU A 30 -19.53 8.01 -37.00
N LYS A 31 -18.94 9.21 -37.00
CA LYS A 31 -17.71 9.42 -36.22
C LYS A 31 -18.14 9.20 -34.77
N PRO A 32 -17.98 7.99 -34.21
CA PRO A 32 -18.48 7.72 -32.88
C PRO A 32 -17.64 8.65 -32.02
N GLY A 33 -18.28 9.65 -31.39
CA GLY A 33 -17.59 10.76 -30.75
C GLY A 33 -16.36 10.20 -30.06
N ALA A 34 -15.18 10.55 -30.60
CA ALA A 34 -13.92 9.93 -30.23
C ALA A 34 -13.71 10.28 -28.76
N ARG A 35 -14.25 9.43 -27.88
CA ARG A 35 -14.04 9.58 -26.47
C ARG A 35 -12.53 9.41 -26.31
N PRO A 36 -11.85 10.35 -25.63
CA PRO A 36 -10.43 10.18 -25.37
C PRO A 36 -10.24 8.75 -24.85
N GLU A 37 -9.35 8.01 -25.50
CA GLU A 37 -9.19 6.57 -25.29
C GLU A 37 -8.97 6.23 -23.81
N HIS A 38 -8.52 7.22 -23.02
CA HIS A 38 -8.35 7.12 -21.58
C HIS A 38 -9.11 8.24 -20.87
N ASN A 39 -10.02 7.85 -19.97
CA ASN A 39 -10.58 8.74 -18.98
C ASN A 39 -9.49 9.08 -17.95
N GLN A 40 -9.23 10.38 -17.71
CA GLN A 40 -8.22 10.85 -16.75
C GLN A 40 -8.45 10.29 -15.35
N ASP A 41 -9.70 10.10 -14.93
CA ASP A 41 -10.03 9.48 -13.65
C ASP A 41 -9.48 8.04 -13.57
N THR A 42 -9.51 7.31 -14.68
CA THR A 42 -8.96 5.95 -14.75
C THR A 42 -7.44 5.97 -14.61
N LEU A 43 -6.76 6.94 -15.22
CA LEU A 43 -5.30 7.10 -15.11
C LEU A 43 -4.88 7.49 -13.69
N ILE A 44 -5.59 8.42 -13.06
CA ILE A 44 -5.35 8.81 -11.67
C ILE A 44 -5.55 7.61 -10.73
N ASN A 45 -6.67 6.90 -10.88
CA ASN A 45 -6.98 5.75 -10.03
C ASN A 45 -5.96 4.61 -10.24
N LEU A 46 -5.46 4.43 -11.46
CA LEU A 46 -4.39 3.46 -11.74
C LEU A 46 -3.11 3.82 -10.95
N VAL A 47 -2.67 5.08 -11.05
CA VAL A 47 -1.48 5.57 -10.33
C VAL A 47 -1.65 5.45 -8.81
N GLU A 48 -2.81 5.84 -8.29
CA GLU A 48 -3.14 5.72 -6.86
C GLU A 48 -3.11 4.26 -6.40
N GLN A 49 -3.76 3.35 -7.11
CA GLN A 49 -3.82 1.94 -6.72
C GLN A 49 -2.44 1.30 -6.69
N GLN A 50 -1.60 1.55 -7.70
CA GLN A 50 -0.25 0.98 -7.73
C GLN A 50 0.63 1.61 -6.66
N PHE A 51 0.59 2.94 -6.51
CA PHE A 51 1.34 3.64 -5.47
C PHE A 51 0.95 3.15 -4.07
N THR A 52 -0.35 3.06 -3.76
CA THR A 52 -0.83 2.53 -2.49
C THR A 52 -0.37 1.09 -2.30
N LYS A 53 -0.54 0.21 -3.28
CA LYS A 53 -0.14 -1.20 -3.20
C LYS A 53 1.36 -1.36 -2.90
N GLU A 54 2.21 -0.59 -3.56
CA GLU A 54 3.66 -0.70 -3.39
C GLU A 54 4.17 -0.08 -2.09
N THR A 55 3.48 0.95 -1.58
CA THR A 55 3.87 1.65 -0.35
C THR A 55 3.16 1.11 0.89
N GLN A 56 2.14 0.28 0.73
CA GLN A 56 1.32 -0.25 1.82
C GLN A 56 2.17 -0.99 2.85
N TRP A 57 1.77 -0.81 4.11
CA TRP A 57 2.43 -1.33 5.27
C TRP A 57 1.43 -1.61 6.38
N PHE A 58 1.64 -2.74 7.06
CA PHE A 58 0.83 -3.18 8.17
C PHE A 58 1.72 -3.37 9.39
N VAL A 59 1.36 -2.71 10.48
CA VAL A 59 2.03 -2.85 11.77
C VAL A 59 1.04 -3.41 12.76
N HIS A 60 1.38 -4.53 13.36
CA HIS A 60 0.58 -5.22 14.34
C HIS A 60 1.12 -4.89 15.72
N GLU A 61 0.29 -4.27 16.56
CA GLU A 61 0.54 -4.02 17.97
C GLU A 61 -0.15 -5.11 18.78
N THR A 62 0.62 -5.86 19.58
CA THR A 62 0.05 -6.86 20.50
C THR A 62 0.56 -6.64 21.90
N PRO A 63 -0.31 -6.42 22.89
CA PRO A 63 0.11 -6.29 24.27
C PRO A 63 0.49 -7.67 24.82
N LEU A 64 1.58 -7.70 25.57
CA LEU A 64 2.06 -8.83 26.35
C LEU A 64 1.94 -8.46 27.82
N PHE A 65 1.20 -9.26 28.58
CA PHE A 65 1.01 -9.10 30.01
C PHE A 65 1.77 -10.22 30.72
N ILE A 66 2.58 -9.88 31.73
CA ILE A 66 3.29 -10.86 32.55
C ILE A 66 2.81 -10.68 33.99
N GLU A 67 2.18 -11.71 34.55
CA GLU A 67 1.56 -11.69 35.87
C GLU A 67 2.12 -12.82 36.75
N HIS A 68 2.38 -12.54 38.02
CA HIS A 68 2.76 -13.54 39.03
C HIS A 68 3.91 -14.49 38.64
N PHE A 69 4.85 -14.02 37.81
CA PHE A 69 5.92 -14.84 37.25
C PHE A 69 6.91 -15.30 38.34
N GLN A 70 7.35 -14.42 39.23
CA GLN A 70 8.26 -14.80 40.32
C GLN A 70 7.61 -15.74 41.32
N ALA A 71 6.32 -15.58 41.58
CA ALA A 71 5.56 -16.44 42.48
C ALA A 71 5.48 -17.89 41.96
N LEU A 72 5.42 -18.07 40.64
CA LEU A 72 5.30 -19.39 40.01
C LEU A 72 6.66 -20.07 39.80
N TYR A 73 7.70 -19.33 39.41
CA TYR A 73 8.98 -19.94 39.02
C TYR A 73 10.11 -19.78 40.05
N GLY A 74 9.90 -18.98 41.10
CA GLY A 74 10.90 -18.70 42.14
C GLY A 74 12.05 -17.81 41.67
N THR A 75 13.02 -17.57 42.55
CA THR A 75 14.24 -16.81 42.25
C THR A 75 15.40 -17.75 41.94
N GLY A 76 16.10 -17.54 40.82
CA GLY A 76 17.38 -18.21 40.50
C GLY A 76 17.36 -19.31 39.42
N SER A 77 16.20 -19.82 39.00
CA SER A 77 16.08 -20.78 37.89
C SER A 77 15.91 -20.05 36.56
N PRO A 78 16.67 -20.32 35.46
CA PRO A 78 16.49 -19.66 34.16
C PRO A 78 15.09 -19.89 33.61
N VAL A 79 14.25 -18.85 33.66
CA VAL A 79 12.93 -18.87 33.05
C VAL A 79 12.95 -18.02 31.77
N GLU A 80 12.60 -18.64 30.66
CA GLU A 80 12.57 -18.01 29.35
C GLU A 80 11.14 -17.97 28.82
N ILE A 81 10.66 -16.76 28.49
CA ILE A 81 9.42 -16.56 27.73
C ILE A 81 9.83 -16.43 26.27
N LYS A 82 9.41 -17.38 25.43
CA LYS A 82 9.62 -17.37 24.00
C LYS A 82 8.30 -17.04 23.30
N ILE A 83 8.33 -16.00 22.49
CA ILE A 83 7.22 -15.61 21.61
C ILE A 83 7.64 -15.88 20.18
N GLU A 84 6.83 -16.66 19.48
CA GLU A 84 7.03 -17.02 18.08
C GLU A 84 5.92 -16.42 17.23
N ALA A 85 6.32 -15.64 16.23
CA ALA A 85 5.44 -15.03 15.26
C ALA A 85 5.74 -15.66 13.90
N ASP A 86 4.73 -16.32 13.31
CA ASP A 86 4.90 -17.12 12.09
C ASP A 86 5.22 -16.22 10.87
N MET A 87 4.25 -15.41 10.46
CA MET A 87 4.35 -14.59 9.25
C MET A 87 4.72 -13.12 9.52
N MET A 88 4.95 -12.77 10.78
CA MET A 88 5.26 -11.40 11.21
C MET A 88 6.70 -11.31 11.68
N ARG A 89 7.39 -10.22 11.33
CA ARG A 89 8.68 -9.88 11.92
C ARG A 89 8.47 -8.86 13.02
N LEU A 90 8.78 -9.23 14.26
CA LEU A 90 8.80 -8.32 15.39
C LEU A 90 9.92 -7.30 15.17
N THR A 91 9.59 -6.02 15.24
CA THR A 91 10.47 -4.89 14.93
C THR A 91 10.81 -4.07 16.16
N THR A 92 9.87 -3.93 17.09
CA THR A 92 10.03 -3.04 18.25
C THR A 92 9.24 -3.57 19.45
N ILE A 93 9.76 -3.32 20.66
CA ILE A 93 9.11 -3.66 21.92
C ILE A 93 9.05 -2.39 22.78
N ARG A 94 7.89 -2.08 23.37
CA ARG A 94 7.69 -0.90 24.25
C ARG A 94 7.14 -1.29 25.63
N PRO A 95 7.65 -0.70 26.73
CA PRO A 95 8.88 0.10 26.79
C PRO A 95 10.08 -0.72 26.31
N PRO A 96 11.15 -0.06 25.81
CA PRO A 96 12.35 -0.80 25.43
C PRO A 96 12.82 -1.55 26.67
N PRO A 97 12.97 -2.89 26.58
CA PRO A 97 13.46 -3.63 27.72
C PRO A 97 14.82 -3.08 28.11
N SER A 98 15.10 -3.04 29.41
CA SER A 98 16.49 -2.87 29.85
C SER A 98 17.36 -3.94 29.18
N ASN A 99 18.67 -3.68 29.03
CA ASN A 99 19.66 -4.55 28.36
C ASN A 99 19.72 -6.01 28.87
N ILE A 100 18.88 -6.35 29.83
CA ILE A 100 18.85 -7.59 30.58
C ILE A 100 17.76 -8.54 30.04
N PHE A 101 16.78 -8.06 29.24
CA PHE A 101 15.64 -8.89 28.87
C PHE A 101 15.69 -9.53 27.48
N ILE A 102 16.30 -8.93 26.45
CA ILE A 102 16.21 -9.48 25.07
C ILE A 102 17.44 -10.33 24.74
N VAL A 103 17.20 -11.59 24.37
CA VAL A 103 18.25 -12.50 23.86
C VAL A 103 18.37 -12.45 22.32
N SER A 104 17.39 -11.91 21.60
CA SER A 104 17.34 -11.94 20.12
C SER A 104 17.38 -10.54 19.49
N PRO A 105 18.29 -10.27 18.54
CA PRO A 105 18.32 -8.98 17.85
C PRO A 105 17.04 -8.79 17.04
N LEU A 106 16.43 -7.59 17.13
CA LEU A 106 15.32 -7.21 16.27
C LEU A 106 15.87 -6.64 14.94
N PRO A 107 15.20 -6.89 13.80
CA PRO A 107 13.93 -7.60 13.65
C PRO A 107 14.05 -9.13 13.67
N ALA A 108 13.10 -9.82 14.30
CA ALA A 108 13.09 -11.29 14.43
C ALA A 108 11.67 -11.90 14.38
N THR A 109 11.55 -13.17 14.00
CA THR A 109 10.31 -13.95 14.10
C THR A 109 10.14 -14.58 15.49
N THR A 110 11.22 -14.69 16.25
CA THR A 110 11.20 -15.21 17.62
C THR A 110 11.88 -14.22 18.54
N VAL A 111 11.22 -13.91 19.65
CA VAL A 111 11.80 -13.11 20.74
C VAL A 111 11.79 -13.93 22.01
N ARG A 112 12.87 -13.81 22.77
CA ARG A 112 13.10 -14.52 24.03
C ARG A 112 13.34 -13.50 25.14
N TRP A 113 12.57 -13.60 26.21
CA TRP A 113 12.74 -12.82 27.45
C TRP A 113 13.29 -13.67 28.57
N ASN A 114 14.33 -13.18 29.23
CA ASN A 114 14.83 -13.76 30.47
C ASN A 114 14.38 -12.90 31.67
N CYS A 115 13.49 -13.45 32.50
CA CYS A 115 12.89 -12.76 33.64
C CYS A 115 13.59 -13.05 34.98
N ASN A 116 14.78 -13.66 34.96
CA ASN A 116 15.49 -13.99 36.19
C ASN A 116 16.16 -12.82 36.88
N ALA A 117 16.71 -11.91 36.08
CA ALA A 117 17.60 -10.88 36.60
C ALA A 117 16.83 -9.67 37.13
N ILE A 118 15.58 -9.48 36.70
CA ILE A 118 14.69 -8.39 37.14
C ILE A 118 13.27 -8.94 37.29
N ASN A 119 12.55 -8.46 38.31
CA ASN A 119 11.15 -8.77 38.49
C ASN A 119 10.31 -8.31 37.29
N CYS A 120 9.77 -9.28 36.53
CA CYS A 120 8.85 -9.06 35.42
C CYS A 120 7.37 -9.06 35.86
N ASP A 121 7.06 -9.23 37.14
CA ASP A 121 5.69 -9.31 37.62
C ASP A 121 4.95 -8.00 37.39
N ASN A 122 3.72 -8.11 36.89
CA ASN A 122 2.84 -6.99 36.58
C ASN A 122 3.45 -6.02 35.56
N THR A 123 4.30 -6.54 34.67
CA THR A 123 4.83 -5.76 33.55
C THR A 123 3.97 -5.94 32.32
N GLN A 124 3.83 -4.85 31.57
CA GLN A 124 3.14 -4.84 30.29
C GLN A 124 4.11 -4.37 29.22
N PHE A 125 4.19 -5.15 28.15
CA PHE A 125 4.91 -4.78 26.94
C PHE A 125 3.95 -4.66 25.77
N LYS A 126 4.33 -3.86 24.78
CA LYS A 126 3.69 -3.80 23.47
C LYS A 126 4.68 -4.31 22.45
N LEU A 127 4.28 -5.37 21.76
CA LEU A 127 5.03 -6.00 20.69
C LEU A 127 4.56 -5.40 19.38
N PHE A 128 5.50 -4.84 18.63
CA PHE A 128 5.25 -4.36 17.28
C PHE A 128 5.91 -5.31 16.31
N GLY A 129 5.16 -5.76 15.32
CA GLY A 129 5.72 -6.45 14.18
C GLY A 129 5.02 -6.10 12.89
N THR A 130 5.66 -6.43 11.77
CA THR A 130 5.26 -5.92 10.47
C THR A 130 5.05 -7.03 9.47
N THR A 131 4.11 -6.79 8.55
CA THR A 131 3.77 -7.69 7.44
C THR A 131 3.62 -6.89 6.15
N ASN A 132 3.77 -7.57 5.01
CA ASN A 132 3.63 -6.96 3.69
C ASN A 132 2.20 -7.05 3.12
N THR A 133 1.32 -7.83 3.75
CA THR A 133 -0.02 -8.13 3.24
C THR A 133 -1.04 -8.01 4.36
N VAL A 134 -2.27 -7.58 4.02
CA VAL A 134 -3.41 -7.72 4.94
C VAL A 134 -3.57 -9.21 5.22
N GLN A 135 -3.36 -9.63 6.45
CA GLN A 135 -3.72 -10.97 6.89
C GLN A 135 -4.84 -10.88 7.90
N GLU A 136 -5.82 -11.78 7.75
CA GLU A 136 -6.99 -11.85 8.62
C GLU A 136 -6.64 -12.27 10.04
N SER A 137 -5.53 -13.01 10.22
CA SER A 137 -5.00 -13.36 11.54
C SER A 137 -3.49 -13.44 11.53
N THR A 138 -2.85 -12.69 12.43
CA THR A 138 -1.46 -12.95 12.79
C THR A 138 -1.45 -13.81 14.05
N GLN A 139 -1.07 -15.07 13.91
CA GLN A 139 -0.95 -15.97 15.04
C GLN A 139 0.41 -15.77 15.71
N MET A 140 0.38 -15.58 17.03
CA MET A 140 1.56 -15.59 17.86
C MET A 140 1.39 -16.63 18.94
N GLU A 141 2.42 -17.43 19.13
CA GLU A 141 2.47 -18.46 20.15
C GLU A 141 3.41 -18.02 21.26
N ILE A 142 2.99 -18.21 22.50
CA ILE A 142 3.78 -17.93 23.68
C ILE A 142 4.09 -19.23 24.42
N THR A 143 5.37 -19.41 24.74
CA THR A 143 5.88 -20.58 25.45
C THR A 143 6.75 -20.12 26.61
N CYS A 144 6.53 -20.68 27.79
CA CYS A 144 7.36 -20.45 28.98
C CYS A 144 8.20 -21.70 29.25
N THR A 145 9.47 -21.54 29.62
CA THR A 145 10.35 -22.65 30.05
C THR A 145 11.00 -22.32 31.39
N PRO A 146 11.22 -23.28 32.31
CA PRO A 146 11.00 -24.72 32.17
C PRO A 146 9.52 -25.14 32.30
N LEU A 147 9.12 -26.15 31.52
CA LEU A 147 7.74 -26.67 31.41
C LEU A 147 7.26 -27.47 32.66
N ASN A 148 8.01 -27.41 33.77
CA ASN A 148 7.93 -28.39 34.86
C ASN A 148 6.66 -28.30 35.71
N ASP A 149 5.79 -27.31 35.47
CA ASP A 149 4.46 -27.26 36.04
C ASP A 149 3.46 -26.90 34.93
N PRO A 150 2.40 -27.69 34.68
CA PRO A 150 1.36 -27.39 33.68
C PRO A 150 0.49 -26.15 34.03
N ILE A 151 0.87 -25.38 35.06
CA ILE A 151 0.28 -24.08 35.33
C ILE A 151 0.63 -23.17 34.15
N ALA A 152 -0.43 -22.63 33.52
CA ALA A 152 -0.37 -21.79 32.34
C ALA A 152 0.79 -20.78 32.42
N CYS A 153 1.52 -20.62 31.31
CA CYS A 153 2.55 -19.60 31.14
C CYS A 153 2.02 -18.27 31.72
N ALA A 154 2.74 -17.69 32.68
CA ALA A 154 2.33 -16.47 33.39
C ALA A 154 2.33 -15.22 32.48
N ALA A 155 2.67 -15.42 31.21
CA ALA A 155 2.67 -14.43 30.17
C ALA A 155 1.48 -14.69 29.23
N VAL A 156 0.70 -13.65 28.97
CA VAL A 156 -0.51 -13.71 28.16
C VAL A 156 -0.42 -12.65 27.06
N LEU A 157 -0.73 -13.06 25.83
CA LEU A 157 -0.91 -12.14 24.71
C LEU A 157 -2.33 -11.61 24.72
N GLY A 158 -2.49 -10.28 24.63
CA GLY A 158 -3.81 -9.67 24.43
C GLY A 158 -4.20 -9.57 22.97
N ALA A 159 -5.27 -8.81 22.70
CA ALA A 159 -5.77 -8.61 21.35
C ALA A 159 -4.80 -7.79 20.49
N THR A 160 -4.52 -8.29 19.28
CA THR A 160 -3.69 -7.60 18.30
C THR A 160 -4.47 -6.51 17.59
N ILE A 161 -3.92 -5.30 17.55
CA ILE A 161 -4.42 -4.16 16.77
C ILE A 161 -3.58 -4.03 15.52
N THR A 162 -4.21 -3.84 14.35
CA THR A 162 -3.49 -3.62 13.09
C THR A 162 -3.58 -2.16 12.67
N HIS A 163 -2.43 -1.53 12.53
CA HIS A 163 -2.25 -0.20 11.96
C HIS A 163 -1.94 -0.33 10.47
N GLN A 164 -2.77 0.27 9.62
CA GLN A 164 -2.58 0.31 8.18
C GLN A 164 -2.16 1.70 7.74
N GLY A 165 -1.19 1.76 6.82
CA GLY A 165 -0.86 2.97 6.08
C GLY A 165 0.31 2.76 5.14
N MET A 166 1.07 3.80 4.86
CA MET A 166 2.23 3.76 3.97
C MET A 166 3.53 3.77 4.76
N GLN A 167 4.57 3.13 4.21
CA GLN A 167 5.91 3.15 4.78
C GLN A 167 6.80 4.19 4.09
N GLN A 168 7.37 5.12 4.86
CA GLN A 168 8.23 6.18 4.31
C GLN A 168 9.43 5.62 3.52
N SER A 169 10.07 4.55 3.99
CA SER A 169 11.20 3.94 3.29
C SER A 169 10.82 3.35 1.93
N LYS A 170 9.60 2.80 1.79
CA LYS A 170 9.08 2.34 0.49
C LYS A 170 8.80 3.51 -0.44
N ILE A 171 8.22 4.61 0.06
CA ILE A 171 8.01 5.84 -0.72
C ILE A 171 9.36 6.39 -1.23
N THR A 172 10.35 6.50 -0.34
CA THR A 172 11.70 6.95 -0.71
C THR A 172 12.35 6.02 -1.73
N LEU A 173 12.22 4.70 -1.55
CA LEU A 173 12.74 3.72 -2.51
C LEU A 173 12.06 3.82 -3.88
N LEU A 174 10.75 4.07 -3.93
CA LEU A 174 10.06 4.29 -5.20
C LEU A 174 10.54 5.57 -5.89
N GLY A 175 10.79 6.63 -5.13
CA GLY A 175 11.31 7.88 -5.66
C GLY A 175 12.73 7.78 -6.25
N THR A 176 13.49 6.73 -5.93
CA THR A 176 14.81 6.48 -6.53
C THR A 176 14.79 5.55 -7.73
N GLN A 177 13.66 4.92 -8.04
CA GLN A 177 13.53 4.04 -9.21
C GLN A 177 13.46 4.84 -10.52
N ASP A 178 13.87 4.20 -11.61
CA ASP A 178 13.73 4.79 -12.95
C ASP A 178 12.25 4.97 -13.29
N TYR A 179 11.88 6.20 -13.65
CA TYR A 179 10.48 6.56 -13.91
C TYR A 179 9.87 5.76 -15.08
N ASN A 180 10.63 5.46 -16.13
CA ASN A 180 10.12 4.67 -17.25
C ASN A 180 9.89 3.21 -16.85
N ALA A 181 10.74 2.66 -15.98
CA ALA A 181 10.54 1.34 -15.38
C ALA A 181 9.25 1.30 -14.53
N ILE A 182 8.97 2.34 -13.74
CA ILE A 182 7.71 2.47 -12.99
C ILE A 182 6.52 2.50 -13.95
N LYS A 183 6.53 3.37 -14.97
CA LYS A 183 5.45 3.44 -15.99
C LYS A 183 5.19 2.08 -16.63
N SER A 184 6.25 1.39 -17.05
CA SER A 184 6.13 0.07 -17.67
C SER A 184 5.56 -0.97 -16.70
N THR A 185 6.00 -0.98 -15.46
CA THR A 185 5.54 -1.93 -14.43
C THR A 185 4.08 -1.70 -14.07
N TRP A 186 3.65 -0.44 -14.01
CA TRP A 186 2.26 -0.05 -13.70
C TRP A 186 1.35 -0.12 -14.92
N THR A 187 1.85 -0.58 -16.07
CA THR A 187 1.12 -0.58 -17.35
C THR A 187 0.53 0.79 -17.70
N TYR A 188 1.24 1.86 -17.31
CA TYR A 188 0.82 3.23 -17.57
C TYR A 188 1.10 3.59 -19.04
N PRO A 189 0.17 4.25 -19.75
CA PRO A 189 0.32 4.56 -21.17
C PRO A 189 1.59 5.38 -21.46
N LEU A 190 2.36 4.96 -22.47
CA LEU A 190 3.66 5.56 -22.77
C LEU A 190 3.54 7.04 -23.19
N GLN A 191 2.46 7.39 -23.86
CA GLN A 191 2.15 8.75 -24.33
C GLN A 191 1.59 9.68 -23.25
N LYS A 192 1.36 9.17 -22.03
CA LYS A 192 0.86 9.92 -20.89
C LYS A 192 1.91 10.03 -19.81
N GLU A 193 1.83 11.06 -19.01
CA GLU A 193 2.76 11.32 -17.93
C GLU A 193 2.03 11.44 -16.60
N PHE A 194 2.76 11.23 -15.50
CA PHE A 194 2.28 11.48 -14.17
C PHE A 194 3.40 11.94 -13.23
N ALA A 195 3.00 12.53 -12.11
CA ALA A 195 3.88 12.79 -10.98
C ALA A 195 3.12 12.60 -9.66
N ILE A 196 3.85 12.16 -8.66
CA ILE A 196 3.37 11.99 -7.29
C ILE A 196 4.18 12.92 -6.39
N TYR A 197 3.48 13.74 -5.63
CA TYR A 197 4.05 14.64 -4.65
C TYR A 197 3.61 14.21 -3.25
N GLN A 198 4.53 14.27 -2.29
CA GLN A 198 4.27 14.10 -0.86
C GLN A 198 4.54 15.42 -0.16
N ASP A 199 3.53 15.99 0.49
CA ASP A 199 3.63 17.27 1.21
C ASP A 199 4.28 18.38 0.36
N GLY A 200 3.88 18.45 -0.92
CA GLY A 200 4.38 19.42 -1.90
C GLY A 200 5.71 19.07 -2.58
N HIS A 201 6.39 17.99 -2.16
CA HIS A 201 7.68 17.56 -2.72
C HIS A 201 7.50 16.43 -3.73
N LYS A 202 8.07 16.57 -4.94
CA LYS A 202 7.98 15.53 -5.98
C LYS A 202 8.76 14.29 -5.55
N ILE A 203 8.08 13.16 -5.45
CA ILE A 203 8.67 11.85 -5.15
C ILE A 203 8.93 11.08 -6.44
N ILE A 204 7.93 11.01 -7.31
CA ILE A 204 7.98 10.32 -8.60
C ILE A 204 7.52 11.32 -9.65
N GLY A 205 8.17 11.37 -10.81
CA GLY A 205 7.58 12.08 -11.93
C GLY A 205 8.47 12.18 -13.16
N GLY A 206 7.81 12.26 -14.31
CA GLY A 206 8.43 12.47 -15.61
C GLY A 206 8.78 13.94 -15.90
N GLN A 207 8.77 14.27 -17.19
CA GLN A 207 8.96 15.64 -17.65
C GLN A 207 7.77 16.51 -17.26
N GLU A 208 8.02 17.68 -16.68
CA GLU A 208 6.96 18.63 -16.31
C GLU A 208 6.07 18.97 -17.52
N PRO A 209 4.75 19.12 -17.32
CA PRO A 209 3.82 19.44 -18.39
C PRO A 209 4.17 20.78 -19.05
N ALA A 210 4.01 20.85 -20.37
CA ALA A 210 4.08 22.14 -21.06
C ALA A 210 2.94 23.05 -20.57
N GLN A 211 3.13 24.38 -20.66
CA GLN A 211 2.22 25.39 -20.08
C GLN A 211 0.76 25.31 -20.57
N GLN A 212 0.48 24.59 -21.66
CA GLN A 212 -0.83 24.47 -22.28
C GLN A 212 -1.46 23.07 -22.14
N VAL A 213 -0.84 22.18 -21.37
CA VAL A 213 -1.39 20.83 -21.15
C VAL A 213 -2.31 20.85 -19.95
N GLU A 214 -3.49 20.26 -20.10
CA GLU A 214 -4.43 20.05 -18.99
C GLU A 214 -3.84 19.05 -17.99
N VAL A 215 -3.69 19.47 -16.73
CA VAL A 215 -3.18 18.63 -15.65
C VAL A 215 -4.33 18.30 -14.71
N PHE A 216 -4.53 17.01 -14.47
CA PHE A 216 -5.56 16.51 -13.57
C PHE A 216 -4.91 16.16 -12.25
N VAL A 217 -5.47 16.67 -11.16
CA VAL A 217 -4.89 16.54 -9.82
C VAL A 217 -5.87 15.84 -8.90
N LYS A 218 -5.39 14.82 -8.17
CA LYS A 218 -6.09 14.21 -7.05
C LYS A 218 -5.24 14.35 -5.79
N GLU A 219 -5.83 14.95 -4.78
CA GLU A 219 -5.25 15.06 -3.45
C GLU A 219 -5.87 14.02 -2.52
N ALA A 220 -5.04 13.32 -1.74
CA ALA A 220 -5.47 12.33 -0.77
C ALA A 220 -4.65 12.48 0.52
N ASN A 221 -5.33 12.52 1.66
CA ASN A 221 -4.69 12.46 2.97
C ASN A 221 -4.53 11.00 3.37
N MET A 222 -3.30 10.57 3.58
CA MET A 222 -2.95 9.19 3.90
C MET A 222 -2.11 9.14 5.17
N ASN A 223 -2.16 8.02 5.89
CA ASN A 223 -1.35 7.82 7.09
C ASN A 223 -0.02 7.17 6.73
N LEU A 224 1.08 7.75 7.16
CA LEU A 224 2.36 7.07 7.27
C LEU A 224 2.38 6.31 8.59
N VAL A 225 2.86 5.07 8.56
CA VAL A 225 2.96 4.22 9.76
C VAL A 225 4.41 3.82 9.95
N ALA A 226 4.98 4.21 11.09
CA ALA A 226 6.32 3.81 11.49
C ALA A 226 6.32 2.39 12.09
N ALA A 227 7.50 1.77 12.17
CA ALA A 227 7.66 0.39 12.65
C ALA A 227 7.26 0.17 14.13
N ASP A 228 7.01 1.27 14.85
CA ASP A 228 6.59 1.33 16.25
C ASP A 228 5.08 1.62 16.42
N GLY A 229 4.32 1.57 15.32
CA GLY A 229 2.89 1.85 15.27
C GLY A 229 2.51 3.34 15.24
N THR A 230 3.47 4.26 15.36
CA THR A 230 3.18 5.70 15.31
C THR A 230 2.64 6.08 13.93
N GLN A 231 1.52 6.80 13.93
CA GLN A 231 0.86 7.26 12.71
C GLN A 231 1.04 8.77 12.53
N THR A 232 1.42 9.18 11.32
CA THR A 232 1.49 10.59 10.94
C THR A 232 0.77 10.80 9.61
N THR A 233 -0.17 11.73 9.55
CA THR A 233 -0.86 12.07 8.29
C THR A 233 0.07 12.80 7.34
N THR A 234 0.03 12.46 6.05
CA THR A 234 0.73 13.12 4.95
C THR A 234 -0.25 13.36 3.80
N THR A 235 -0.01 14.39 3.00
CA THR A 235 -0.83 14.71 1.83
C THR A 235 -0.14 14.23 0.57
N ILE A 236 -0.79 13.31 -0.15
CA ILE A 236 -0.34 12.79 -1.44
C ILE A 236 -1.10 13.50 -2.55
N ASN A 237 -0.35 14.07 -3.49
CA ASN A 237 -0.86 14.78 -4.64
C ASN A 237 -0.44 14.04 -5.91
N ILE A 238 -1.42 13.42 -6.59
CA ILE A 238 -1.23 12.69 -7.85
C ILE A 238 -1.62 13.61 -8.99
N ARG A 239 -0.72 13.79 -9.95
CA ARG A 239 -0.93 14.61 -11.15
C ARG A 239 -0.77 13.76 -12.38
N VAL A 240 -1.69 13.88 -13.34
CA VAL A 240 -1.60 13.20 -14.65
C VAL A 240 -1.83 14.20 -15.79
N TRP A 241 -1.13 14.01 -16.91
CA TRP A 241 -1.27 14.82 -18.13
C TRP A 241 -1.03 14.01 -19.40
#